data_AF-A0A7W5FBQ3-F1
#
_entry.id   AF-A0A7W5FBQ3-F1
#
_cell.length_a   1.000
_cell.length_b   1.000
_cell.length_c   1.000
_cell.angle_alpha   90.00
_cell.angle_beta   90.00
_cell.angle_gamma   90.00
#
_symmetry.space_group_name_H-M   'P 1'
#
loop_
_entity.id
_entity.type
_entity.pdbx_description
1 polymer ?
#
loop_
_entity_poly.entity_id
_entity_poly.type
_entity_poly.pdbx_seq_one_letter_code
_entity_poly.pdbx_strand_id
1 'polypeptide(L)'
;MRLIPPMDDEPPPEYVAFVTLHAPELRAEAFRLVGGAPVSEEIYLAVLTDLAGHWRRMRWLRRTGGYVRKRLLARTAQWREDQVYEVEVRVLRPPEPVVALPRSGGSLALRKAAIIGGTARASLDALADAEIAWVHAGLRSRLRRTLGYAIGSFLLVLGLIQYMAWLSTDPL
;
A
#
# COMPACT_ATOMS: atom_id res chain seq x y z
N MET A 1 -28.93 5.10 6.76
CA MET A 1 -28.10 6.03 5.95
C MET A 1 -26.84 5.32 5.48
N ARG A 2 -26.62 5.21 4.16
CA ARG A 2 -25.44 4.56 3.57
C ARG A 2 -24.27 5.55 3.55
N LEU A 3 -23.40 5.53 4.56
CA LEU A 3 -22.29 6.49 4.71
C LEU A 3 -21.06 6.20 3.83
N ILE A 4 -21.03 5.08 3.12
CA ILE A 4 -19.94 4.75 2.19
C ILE A 4 -20.60 4.17 0.94
N PRO A 5 -20.54 4.84 -0.23
CA PRO A 5 -21.05 4.27 -1.46
C PRO A 5 -20.28 2.97 -1.78
N PRO A 6 -20.93 1.91 -2.27
CA PRO A 6 -20.24 0.68 -2.65
C PRO A 6 -19.10 1.01 -3.62
N MET A 7 -17.91 0.44 -3.38
CA MET A 7 -16.88 0.43 -4.42
C MET A 7 -17.45 -0.36 -5.58
N ASP A 8 -17.33 0.19 -6.79
CA ASP A 8 -17.75 -0.49 -8.00
C ASP A 8 -16.82 -1.70 -8.23
N ASP A 9 -17.34 -2.75 -8.85
CA ASP A 9 -16.58 -3.99 -9.09
C ASP A 9 -15.40 -3.77 -10.07
N GLU A 10 -15.47 -2.73 -10.90
CA GLU A 10 -14.42 -2.33 -11.85
C GLU A 10 -13.74 -1.01 -11.42
N PRO A 11 -12.41 -0.86 -11.59
CA PRO A 11 -11.73 0.38 -11.27
C PRO A 11 -12.16 1.53 -12.20
N PRO A 12 -12.38 2.75 -11.67
CA PRO A 12 -12.68 3.91 -12.48
C PRO A 12 -11.55 4.20 -13.49
N PRO A 13 -11.87 4.58 -14.74
CA PRO A 13 -10.86 4.81 -15.77
C PRO A 13 -9.89 5.93 -15.39
N GLU A 14 -10.32 6.92 -14.60
CA GLU A 14 -9.44 7.99 -14.13
C GLU A 14 -8.46 7.53 -13.05
N TYR A 15 -8.82 6.51 -12.27
CA TYR A 15 -7.91 5.89 -11.31
C TYR A 15 -6.81 5.15 -12.06
N VAL A 16 -7.19 4.33 -13.04
CA VAL A 16 -6.23 3.62 -13.91
C VAL A 16 -5.30 4.61 -14.59
N ALA A 17 -5.83 5.65 -15.24
CA ALA A 17 -5.02 6.68 -15.90
C ALA A 17 -4.04 7.38 -14.93
N PHE A 18 -4.47 7.66 -13.69
CA PHE A 18 -3.60 8.23 -12.67
C PHE A 18 -2.47 7.28 -12.28
N VAL A 19 -2.77 6.00 -12.05
CA VAL A 19 -1.77 4.98 -11.70
C VAL A 19 -0.79 4.79 -12.85
N THR A 20 -1.28 4.60 -14.08
CA THR A 20 -0.42 4.46 -15.27
C THR A 20 0.52 5.64 -15.44
N LEU A 21 0.05 6.86 -15.19
CA LEU A 21 0.87 8.07 -15.32
C LEU A 21 1.96 8.17 -14.23
N HIS A 22 1.65 7.81 -12.98
CA HIS A 22 2.55 8.04 -11.84
C HIS A 22 3.30 6.78 -11.37
N ALA A 23 2.99 5.60 -11.92
CA ALA A 23 3.60 4.33 -11.52
C ALA A 23 5.14 4.34 -11.60
N PRO A 24 5.79 4.86 -12.66
CA PRO A 24 7.25 4.86 -12.73
C PRO A 24 7.90 5.70 -11.62
N GLU A 25 7.36 6.89 -11.37
CA GLU A 25 7.86 7.81 -10.34
C GLU A 25 7.69 7.22 -8.94
N LEU A 26 6.53 6.63 -8.67
CA LEU A 26 6.21 6.04 -7.37
C LEU A 26 7.08 4.80 -7.07
N ARG A 27 7.32 3.95 -8.07
CA ARG A 27 8.21 2.79 -7.91
C ARG A 27 9.65 3.24 -7.67
N ALA A 28 10.14 4.24 -8.42
CA ALA A 28 11.48 4.80 -8.20
C ALA A 28 11.61 5.44 -6.81
N GLU A 29 10.58 6.15 -6.35
CA GLU A 29 10.57 6.77 -5.02
C GLU A 29 10.53 5.71 -3.90
N ALA A 30 9.71 4.67 -4.04
CA ALA A 30 9.65 3.54 -3.11
C ALA A 30 11.00 2.80 -3.03
N PHE A 31 11.60 2.51 -4.19
CA PHE A 31 12.92 1.87 -4.28
C PHE A 31 13.99 2.70 -3.59
N ARG A 32 14.01 4.02 -3.82
CA ARG A 32 14.94 4.96 -3.16
C ARG A 32 14.78 4.98 -1.64
N LEU A 33 13.55 4.89 -1.15
CA LEU A 33 13.24 5.01 0.28
C LEU A 33 13.59 3.74 1.09
N VAL A 34 13.48 2.57 0.45
CA VAL A 34 13.70 1.26 1.08
C VAL A 34 15.10 0.71 0.78
N GLY A 35 15.71 1.09 -0.34
CA GLY A 35 17.07 0.70 -0.72
C GLY A 35 17.17 -0.62 -1.48
N GLY A 36 16.05 -1.28 -1.83
CA GLY A 36 16.07 -2.50 -2.64
C GLY A 36 14.69 -3.15 -2.86
N ALA A 37 14.63 -4.05 -3.85
CA ALA A 37 13.55 -5.02 -4.02
C ALA A 37 13.79 -6.24 -3.10
N PRO A 38 12.76 -6.95 -2.60
CA PRO A 38 11.34 -6.95 -2.99
C PRO A 38 10.44 -5.97 -2.23
N VAL A 39 10.88 -5.46 -1.09
CA VAL A 39 10.06 -4.66 -0.16
C VAL A 39 9.53 -3.37 -0.81
N SER A 40 10.27 -2.77 -1.73
CA SER A 40 9.81 -1.58 -2.47
C SER A 40 8.51 -1.82 -3.25
N GLU A 41 8.33 -3.02 -3.80
CA GLU A 41 7.12 -3.38 -4.57
C GLU A 41 5.93 -3.60 -3.63
N GLU A 42 6.16 -4.25 -2.49
CA GLU A 42 5.12 -4.43 -1.46
C GLU A 42 4.60 -3.10 -0.92
N ILE A 43 5.51 -2.17 -0.60
CA ILE A 43 5.13 -0.83 -0.13
C ILE A 43 4.40 -0.06 -1.22
N TYR A 44 4.85 -0.15 -2.47
CA TYR A 44 4.17 0.46 -3.61
C TYR A 44 2.74 -0.06 -3.77
N LEU A 45 2.54 -1.38 -3.79
CA LEU A 45 1.22 -2.00 -3.94
C LEU A 45 0.29 -1.67 -2.74
N ALA A 46 0.84 -1.63 -1.53
CA ALA A 46 0.09 -1.25 -0.33
C ALA A 46 -0.40 0.20 -0.40
N VAL A 47 0.43 1.12 -0.91
CA VAL A 47 0.05 2.52 -1.11
C VAL A 47 -1.02 2.67 -2.19
N LEU A 48 -0.92 1.93 -3.29
CA LEU A 48 -1.97 1.91 -4.32
C LEU A 48 -3.30 1.38 -3.78
N THR A 49 -3.27 0.35 -2.95
CA THR A 49 -4.45 -0.22 -2.29
C THR A 49 -5.10 0.81 -1.35
N ASP A 50 -4.30 1.53 -0.55
CA ASP A 50 -4.80 2.59 0.32
C ASP A 50 -5.39 3.76 -0.51
N LEU A 51 -4.78 4.10 -1.65
CA LEU A 51 -5.29 5.09 -2.58
C LEU A 51 -6.63 4.66 -3.20
N ALA A 52 -6.75 3.43 -3.68
CA ALA A 52 -7.97 2.89 -4.26
C ALA A 52 -9.15 3.02 -3.29
N GLY A 53 -8.94 2.63 -2.02
CA GLY A 53 -9.98 2.75 -0.99
C GLY A 53 -10.42 4.19 -0.68
N HIS A 54 -9.59 5.19 -0.95
CA HIS A 54 -9.89 6.60 -0.71
C HIS A 54 -10.14 7.41 -2.00
N TRP A 55 -10.12 6.77 -3.17
CA TRP A 55 -10.10 7.44 -4.46
C TRP A 55 -11.23 8.45 -4.64
N ARG A 56 -12.48 8.06 -4.37
CA ARG A 56 -13.65 8.95 -4.49
C ARG A 56 -13.55 10.20 -3.60
N ARG A 57 -13.07 10.04 -2.36
CA ARG A 57 -12.87 11.16 -1.42
C ARG A 57 -11.74 12.07 -1.87
N MET A 58 -10.65 11.49 -2.35
CA MET A 58 -9.47 12.23 -2.80
C MET A 58 -9.70 12.97 -4.11
N ARG A 59 -10.51 12.41 -5.03
CA ARG A 59 -10.97 13.08 -6.25
C ARG A 59 -11.76 14.33 -5.89
N TRP A 60 -12.70 14.24 -4.96
CA TRP A 60 -13.48 15.40 -4.52
C TRP A 60 -12.59 16.50 -3.91
N LEU A 61 -11.55 16.11 -3.17
CA LEU A 61 -10.58 17.03 -2.56
C LEU A 61 -9.47 17.51 -3.51
N ARG A 62 -9.38 16.99 -4.74
CA ARG A 62 -8.33 17.28 -5.75
C ARG A 62 -6.88 17.22 -5.21
N ARG A 63 -6.61 16.37 -4.22
CA ARG A 63 -5.30 16.30 -3.51
C ARG A 63 -4.59 14.94 -3.63
N THR A 64 -4.69 14.27 -4.77
CA THR A 64 -4.20 12.90 -4.97
C THR A 64 -2.68 12.76 -4.81
N GLY A 65 -1.87 13.61 -5.46
CA GLY A 65 -0.41 13.50 -5.43
C GLY A 65 0.21 13.64 -4.03
N GLY A 66 -0.19 14.67 -3.27
CA GLY A 66 0.31 14.89 -1.90
C GLY A 66 -0.08 13.77 -0.93
N TYR A 67 -1.24 13.15 -1.15
CA TYR A 67 -1.70 12.03 -0.32
C TYR A 67 -0.87 10.77 -0.55
N VAL A 68 -0.60 10.43 -1.81
CA VAL A 68 0.20 9.25 -2.16
C VAL A 68 1.61 9.37 -1.60
N ARG A 69 2.26 10.52 -1.76
CA ARG A 69 3.60 10.75 -1.18
C ARG A 69 3.60 10.68 0.34
N LYS A 70 2.60 11.28 1.00
CA LYS A 70 2.47 11.18 2.47
C LYS A 70 2.28 9.74 2.93
N ARG A 71 1.47 8.96 2.20
CA ARG A 71 1.26 7.53 2.50
C ARG A 71 2.51 6.70 2.27
N LEU A 72 3.24 6.97 1.20
CA LEU A 72 4.51 6.30 0.92
C LEU A 72 5.50 6.51 2.07
N LEU A 73 5.72 7.77 2.49
CA LEU A 73 6.59 8.08 3.62
C LEU A 73 6.15 7.41 4.92
N ALA A 74 4.85 7.42 5.22
CA ALA A 74 4.32 6.79 6.42
C ALA A 74 4.52 5.26 6.41
N ARG A 75 4.32 4.60 5.26
CA ARG A 75 4.53 3.15 5.12
C ARG A 75 6.00 2.76 5.18
N THR A 76 6.89 3.56 4.57
CA THR A 76 8.34 3.35 4.71
C THR A 76 8.79 3.56 6.15
N ALA A 77 8.27 4.57 6.85
CA ALA A 77 8.59 4.80 8.26
C ALA A 77 8.15 3.62 9.13
N GLN A 78 6.91 3.15 8.96
CA GLN A 78 6.41 1.97 9.64
C GLN A 78 7.27 0.73 9.34
N TRP A 79 7.61 0.50 8.07
CA TRP A 79 8.49 -0.60 7.70
C TRP A 79 9.85 -0.51 8.42
N ARG A 80 10.45 0.68 8.51
CA ARG A 80 11.72 0.87 9.24
C ARG A 80 11.61 0.61 10.74
N GLU A 81 10.45 0.87 11.33
CA GLU A 81 10.17 0.58 12.74
C GLU A 81 9.96 -0.92 12.97
N ASP A 82 9.35 -1.61 12.01
CA ASP A 82 9.12 -3.06 12.04
C ASP A 82 10.39 -3.87 11.71
N GLN A 83 11.44 -3.25 11.15
CA GLN A 83 12.74 -3.88 10.98
C GLN A 83 13.44 -4.03 12.34
N VAL A 84 13.50 -5.27 12.82
CA VAL A 84 14.39 -5.65 13.93
C VAL A 84 15.82 -5.57 13.40
N TYR A 85 16.55 -4.50 13.73
CA TYR A 85 17.97 -4.41 13.39
C TYR A 85 18.74 -5.50 14.14
N GLU A 86 19.21 -6.51 13.42
CA GLU A 86 20.23 -7.39 13.95
C GLU A 86 21.53 -6.57 14.09
N VAL A 87 21.87 -6.21 15.33
CA VAL A 87 23.09 -5.45 15.61
C VAL A 87 24.28 -6.41 15.45
N GLU A 88 24.80 -6.51 14.24
CA GLU A 88 26.08 -7.21 13.99
C GLU A 88 27.22 -6.36 14.57
N VAL A 89 27.63 -6.66 15.81
CA VAL A 89 28.81 -6.05 16.44
C VAL A 89 30.07 -6.58 15.74
N ARG A 90 30.47 -5.92 14.64
CA ARG A 90 31.78 -6.16 14.03
C ARG A 90 32.86 -5.45 14.82
N VAL A 91 33.69 -6.22 15.52
CA VAL A 91 34.94 -5.73 16.10
C VAL A 91 35.87 -5.35 14.95
N LEU A 92 36.04 -4.05 14.70
CA LEU A 92 36.91 -3.52 13.66
C LEU A 92 38.36 -3.89 13.96
N ARG A 93 38.93 -4.83 13.20
CA ARG A 93 40.38 -5.07 13.14
C ARG A 93 41.02 -3.92 12.33
N PRO A 94 42.20 -3.40 12.71
CA PRO A 94 42.85 -2.28 12.00
C PRO A 94 43.02 -2.58 10.50
N PRO A 95 42.89 -1.56 9.62
CA PRO A 95 42.81 -1.77 8.18
C PRO A 95 44.14 -2.27 7.58
N GLU A 96 44.10 -3.42 6.91
CA GLU A 96 45.14 -3.86 5.98
C GLU A 96 45.06 -3.06 4.66
N PRO A 97 46.20 -2.79 4.00
CA PRO A 97 46.25 -1.97 2.79
C PRO A 97 45.48 -2.60 1.62
N VAL A 98 44.67 -1.76 0.96
CA VAL A 98 43.77 -2.13 -0.14
C VAL A 98 44.54 -2.47 -1.42
N VAL A 99 44.47 -3.72 -1.86
CA VAL A 99 44.85 -4.11 -3.23
C VAL A 99 43.66 -3.84 -4.17
N ALA A 100 43.85 -3.00 -5.17
CA ALA A 100 42.81 -2.67 -6.14
C ALA A 100 42.50 -3.87 -7.05
N LEU A 101 41.31 -4.46 -6.90
CA LEU A 101 40.77 -5.43 -7.84
C LEU A 101 40.22 -4.71 -9.09
N PRO A 102 40.52 -5.20 -10.32
CA PRO A 102 40.01 -4.59 -11.54
C PRO A 102 38.49 -4.78 -11.67
N ARG A 103 37.79 -3.65 -11.82
CA ARG A 103 36.34 -3.56 -11.99
C ARG A 103 35.95 -4.12 -13.36
N SER A 104 35.37 -5.31 -13.40
CA SER A 104 34.87 -5.89 -14.66
C SER A 104 33.74 -5.01 -15.23
N GLY A 105 33.94 -4.51 -16.45
CA GLY A 105 32.97 -3.68 -17.17
C GLY A 105 31.80 -4.53 -17.66
N GLY A 106 30.60 -4.27 -17.13
CA GLY A 106 29.37 -4.87 -17.64
C GLY A 106 29.15 -4.53 -19.12
N SER A 107 28.94 -5.56 -19.94
CA SER A 107 28.80 -5.51 -21.39
C SER A 107 27.76 -4.47 -21.87
N LEU A 108 28.12 -3.75 -22.93
CA LEU A 108 27.24 -2.82 -23.68
C LEU A 108 25.90 -3.43 -24.11
N ALA A 109 25.82 -4.76 -24.23
CA ALA A 109 24.57 -5.47 -24.53
C ALA A 109 23.54 -5.34 -23.39
N LEU A 110 23.99 -5.37 -22.13
CA LEU A 110 23.13 -5.20 -20.94
C LEU A 110 22.61 -3.75 -20.84
N ARG A 111 23.43 -2.79 -21.29
CA ARG A 111 23.06 -1.37 -21.36
C ARG A 111 22.09 -1.07 -22.52
N LYS A 112 22.13 -1.83 -23.62
CA LYS A 112 21.18 -1.74 -24.74
C LYS A 112 19.86 -2.49 -24.49
N ALA A 113 19.88 -3.58 -23.72
CA ALA A 113 18.67 -4.30 -23.33
C ALA A 113 17.70 -3.43 -22.50
N ALA A 114 18.22 -2.45 -21.74
CA ALA A 114 17.41 -1.48 -21.01
C ALA A 114 16.64 -0.50 -21.91
N ILE A 115 16.98 -0.40 -23.20
CA ILE A 115 16.43 0.62 -24.11
C ILE A 115 15.35 0.03 -25.04
N ILE A 116 15.29 -1.29 -25.20
CA ILE A 116 14.38 -1.94 -26.17
C ILE A 116 13.22 -2.62 -25.44
N GLY A 117 12.08 -1.91 -25.39
CA GLY A 117 10.76 -2.49 -25.13
C GLY A 117 10.19 -2.20 -23.74
N GLY A 118 9.65 -0.99 -23.53
CA GLY A 118 9.21 -0.59 -22.19
C GLY A 118 7.91 0.19 -22.08
N THR A 119 7.31 0.70 -23.14
CA THR A 119 6.11 1.58 -22.98
C THR A 119 4.81 0.78 -22.90
N ALA A 120 4.59 -0.17 -23.81
CA ALA A 120 3.36 -0.97 -23.84
C ALA A 120 3.28 -2.00 -22.69
N ARG A 121 4.42 -2.59 -22.27
CA ARG A 121 4.45 -3.51 -21.12
C ARG A 121 4.28 -2.76 -19.79
N ALA A 122 4.96 -1.62 -19.63
CA ALA A 122 4.80 -0.83 -18.40
C ALA A 122 3.38 -0.31 -18.20
N SER A 123 2.64 0.00 -19.28
CA SER A 123 1.22 0.37 -19.17
C SER A 123 0.33 -0.80 -18.78
N LEU A 124 0.63 -2.02 -19.25
CA LEU A 124 -0.10 -3.23 -18.88
C LEU A 124 0.20 -3.63 -17.44
N ASP A 125 1.45 -3.54 -16.98
CA ASP A 125 1.83 -3.81 -15.60
C ASP A 125 1.20 -2.80 -14.64
N ALA A 126 1.15 -1.52 -15.02
CA ALA A 126 0.48 -0.49 -14.22
C ALA A 126 -1.06 -0.67 -14.18
N LEU A 127 -1.65 -1.19 -15.26
CA LEU A 127 -3.07 -1.55 -15.29
C LEU A 127 -3.34 -2.72 -14.36
N ALA A 128 -2.55 -3.79 -14.45
CA ALA A 128 -2.65 -4.95 -13.58
C ALA A 128 -2.51 -4.56 -12.10
N ASP A 129 -1.52 -3.71 -11.76
CA ASP A 129 -1.34 -3.22 -10.39
C ASP A 129 -2.51 -2.36 -9.92
N ALA A 130 -3.11 -1.55 -10.80
CA ALA A 130 -4.30 -0.77 -10.48
C ALA A 130 -5.51 -1.67 -10.20
N GLU A 131 -5.72 -2.71 -11.02
CA GLU A 131 -6.80 -3.68 -10.84
C GLU A 131 -6.61 -4.47 -9.54
N ILE A 132 -5.42 -5.01 -9.30
CA ILE A 132 -5.06 -5.75 -8.08
C ILE A 132 -5.31 -4.86 -6.84
N ALA A 133 -4.80 -3.63 -6.86
CA ALA A 133 -5.01 -2.68 -5.76
C ALA A 133 -6.50 -2.35 -5.53
N TRP A 134 -7.29 -2.23 -6.59
CA TRP A 134 -8.72 -1.96 -6.51
C TRP A 134 -9.49 -3.12 -5.88
N VAL A 135 -9.19 -4.36 -6.29
CA VAL A 135 -9.79 -5.58 -5.72
C VAL A 135 -9.44 -5.70 -4.24
N HIS A 136 -8.17 -5.51 -3.87
CA HIS A 136 -7.75 -5.56 -2.46
C HIS A 136 -8.43 -4.48 -1.60
N ALA A 137 -8.59 -3.26 -2.13
CA ALA A 137 -9.34 -2.21 -1.46
C ALA A 137 -10.82 -2.57 -1.30
N GLY A 138 -11.42 -3.17 -2.33
CA GLY A 138 -12.79 -3.67 -2.32
C GLY A 138 -13.02 -4.73 -1.23
N LEU A 139 -12.14 -5.73 -1.14
CA LEU A 139 -12.18 -6.78 -0.11
C LEU A 139 -12.08 -6.18 1.30
N ARG A 140 -11.14 -5.24 1.50
CA ARG A 140 -10.96 -4.57 2.79
C ARG A 140 -12.18 -3.71 3.19
N SER A 141 -12.82 -3.07 2.21
CA SER A 141 -14.05 -2.31 2.41
C SER A 141 -15.23 -3.21 2.77
N ARG A 142 -15.37 -4.36 2.08
CA ARG A 142 -16.40 -5.37 2.40
C ARG A 142 -16.20 -5.91 3.82
N LEU A 143 -14.98 -6.26 4.21
CA LEU A 143 -14.65 -6.73 5.57
C LEU A 143 -15.00 -5.70 6.66
N ARG A 144 -14.71 -4.41 6.45
CA ARG A 144 -15.07 -3.38 7.44
C ARG A 144 -16.58 -3.22 7.59
N ARG A 145 -17.35 -3.40 6.52
CA ARG A 145 -18.81 -3.36 6.58
C ARG A 145 -19.36 -4.57 7.32
N THR A 146 -18.91 -5.78 6.99
CA THR A 146 -19.37 -6.99 7.68
C THR A 146 -19.00 -6.95 9.16
N LEU A 147 -17.79 -6.50 9.51
CA LEU A 147 -17.38 -6.31 10.90
C LEU A 147 -18.24 -5.25 11.61
N GLY A 148 -18.54 -4.13 10.95
CA GLY A 148 -19.41 -3.08 11.49
C GLY A 148 -20.83 -3.58 11.77
N TYR A 149 -21.40 -4.39 10.87
CA TYR A 149 -22.70 -5.04 11.10
C TYR A 149 -22.64 -6.06 12.24
N ALA A 150 -21.57 -6.86 12.32
CA ALA A 150 -21.38 -7.82 13.41
C ALA A 150 -21.29 -7.12 14.78
N ILE A 151 -20.49 -6.06 14.88
CA ILE A 151 -20.35 -5.25 16.11
C ILE A 151 -21.69 -4.58 16.46
N GLY A 152 -22.35 -3.95 15.50
CA GLY A 152 -23.65 -3.31 15.71
C GLY A 152 -24.71 -4.30 16.18
N SER A 153 -24.76 -5.49 15.57
CA SER A 153 -25.65 -6.57 15.98
C SER A 153 -25.32 -7.06 17.39
N PHE A 154 -24.04 -7.23 17.72
CA PHE A 154 -23.62 -7.67 19.04
C PHE A 154 -24.00 -6.65 20.13
N LEU A 155 -23.74 -5.37 19.89
CA LEU A 155 -24.11 -4.29 20.81
C LEU A 155 -25.64 -4.19 20.98
N LEU A 156 -26.40 -4.39 19.90
CA LEU A 156 -27.86 -4.37 19.96
C LEU A 156 -28.41 -5.52 20.80
N VAL A 157 -27.89 -6.74 20.60
CA VAL A 157 -28.27 -7.92 21.39
C VAL A 157 -27.89 -7.73 22.86
N LEU A 158 -26.67 -7.26 23.14
CA LEU A 158 -26.22 -7.02 24.51
C LEU A 158 -27.05 -5.93 25.21
N GLY A 159 -27.38 -4.85 24.48
CA GLY A 159 -28.26 -3.78 24.97
C GLY A 159 -29.68 -4.29 25.25
N LEU A 160 -30.22 -5.16 24.41
CA LEU A 160 -31.52 -5.79 24.63
C LEU A 160 -31.51 -6.68 25.89
N ILE A 161 -30.46 -7.47 26.09
CA ILE A 161 -30.29 -8.31 27.28
C ILE A 161 -30.22 -7.43 28.54
N GLN A 162 -29.41 -6.37 28.53
CA GLN A 162 -29.34 -5.43 29.65
C GLN A 162 -30.68 -4.76 29.93
N TYR A 163 -31.40 -4.36 28.89
CA TYR A 163 -32.72 -3.73 29.02
C TYR A 163 -33.75 -4.69 29.64
N MET A 164 -33.78 -5.95 29.19
CA MET A 164 -34.66 -6.98 29.75
C MET A 164 -34.28 -7.32 31.20
N ALA A 165 -32.98 -7.38 31.52
CA ALA A 165 -32.52 -7.58 32.88
C ALA A 165 -32.98 -6.43 33.79
N TRP A 166 -32.87 -5.18 33.33
CA TRP A 166 -33.35 -4.01 34.06
C TRP A 166 -34.86 -4.06 34.31
N LEU A 167 -35.66 -4.38 33.29
CA LEU A 167 -37.11 -4.58 33.41
C LEU A 167 -37.47 -5.71 34.39
N SER A 168 -36.68 -6.78 34.45
CA SER A 168 -36.93 -7.89 35.37
C SER A 168 -36.63 -7.57 36.83
N THR A 169 -35.80 -6.55 37.08
CA THR A 169 -35.41 -6.12 38.43
C THR A 169 -36.29 -5.03 39.03
N ASP A 170 -37.26 -4.48 38.29
CA ASP A 170 -38.28 -3.58 38.85
C ASP A 170 -39.39 -4.44 39.49
N PRO A 171 -39.48 -4.54 40.82
CA PRO A 171 -40.56 -5.26 41.49
C PRO A 171 -41.76 -4.30 41.59
N LEU A 172 -42.80 -4.56 40.82
CA LEU A 172 -44.15 -4.07 41.11
C LEU A 172 -44.68 -4.71 42.40
#